data_AF-A0A1F8V0I3-F1
#
_entry.id   AF-A0A1F8V0I3-F1
#
_cell.length_a   1.000
_cell.length_b   1.000
_cell.length_c   1.000
_cell.angle_alpha   90.00
_cell.angle_beta   90.00
_cell.angle_gamma   90.00
#
_symmetry.space_group_name_H-M   'P 1'
#
loop_
_entity.id
_entity.type
_entity.pdbx_description
1 polymer ?
#
loop_
_entity_poly.entity_id
_entity_poly.type
_entity_poly.pdbx_seq_one_letter_code
_entity_poly.pdbx_strand_id
1 'polypeptide(L)'
;MIIANMISNTVLAALFILGVFLFVRVFVNFLMLEGSPIEQFLYVFTEPVVSPVRNKLAKSEFFSSIPADFSVQFTLIVLMFVYMILAIFQI
;
A
#
# COMPACT_ATOMS: atom_id res chain seq x y z
N MET A 1 2.55 15.62 -25.52
CA MET A 1 1.64 14.46 -25.46
C MET A 1 2.39 13.18 -25.08
N ILE A 2 3.45 12.78 -25.81
CA ILE A 2 4.22 11.55 -25.55
C ILE A 2 4.80 11.49 -24.11
N ILE A 3 5.48 12.55 -23.66
CA ILE A 3 6.13 12.58 -22.33
C ILE A 3 5.11 12.42 -21.18
N ALA A 4 3.95 13.08 -21.27
CA ALA A 4 2.90 12.98 -20.25
C ALA A 4 2.36 11.55 -20.13
N ASN A 5 2.15 10.87 -21.27
CA ASN A 5 1.70 9.47 -21.28
C ASN A 5 2.76 8.52 -20.71
N MET A 6 4.04 8.76 -20.99
CA MET A 6 5.14 7.96 -20.40
C MET A 6 5.21 8.11 -18.89
N ILE A 7 5.10 9.34 -18.37
CA ILE A 7 5.09 9.60 -16.93
C ILE A 7 3.92 8.88 -16.27
N SER A 8 2.72 9.02 -16.83
CA SER A 8 1.53 8.44 -16.23
C SER A 8 1.54 6.91 -16.22
N ASN A 9 1.97 6.28 -17.32
CA ASN A 9 2.17 4.82 -17.35
C ASN A 9 3.21 4.34 -16.32
N THR A 10 4.28 5.12 -16.12
CA THR A 10 5.29 4.82 -15.10
C THR A 10 4.72 4.91 -13.70
N VAL A 11 3.89 5.92 -13.42
CA VAL A 11 3.20 6.07 -12.14
C VAL A 11 2.23 4.91 -11.90
N LEU A 12 1.42 4.53 -12.89
CA LEU A 12 0.50 3.40 -12.79
C LEU A 12 1.27 2.09 -12.53
N ALA A 13 2.38 1.85 -13.23
CA ALA A 13 3.21 0.68 -13.00
C ALA A 13 3.79 0.66 -11.58
N ALA A 14 4.28 1.79 -11.08
CA ALA A 14 4.81 1.90 -9.72
C ALA A 14 3.71 1.64 -8.66
N LEU A 15 2.52 2.21 -8.85
CA LEU A 15 1.36 1.97 -7.97
C LEU A 15 0.92 0.51 -7.98
N PHE A 16 0.92 -0.13 -9.15
CA PHE A 16 0.62 -1.55 -9.28
C PHE A 16 1.62 -2.42 -8.52
N ILE A 17 2.93 -2.17 -8.70
CA ILE A 17 4.01 -2.89 -8.00
C ILE A 17 3.88 -2.72 -6.48
N LEU A 18 3.64 -1.49 -6.01
CA LEU A 18 3.40 -1.21 -4.59
C LEU A 18 2.16 -1.94 -4.06
N GLY A 19 1.07 -2.00 -4.84
CA GLY A 19 -0.13 -2.76 -4.51
C GLY A 19 0.15 -4.25 -4.38
N VAL A 20 0.93 -4.83 -5.29
CA VAL A 20 1.38 -6.22 -5.19
C VAL A 20 2.21 -6.45 -3.93
N PHE A 21 3.16 -5.58 -3.60
CA PHE A 21 3.97 -5.73 -2.39
C PHE A 21 3.15 -5.65 -1.12
N LEU A 22 2.21 -4.72 -1.03
CA LEU A 22 1.30 -4.63 0.10
C LEU A 22 0.40 -5.88 0.21
N PHE A 23 -0.07 -6.41 -0.92
CA PHE A 23 -0.86 -7.64 -0.95
C PHE A 23 -0.06 -8.84 -0.45
N VAL A 24 1.18 -9.00 -0.96
CA VAL A 24 2.10 -10.03 -0.48
C VAL A 24 2.39 -9.83 1.01
N ARG A 25 2.54 -8.60 1.50
CA ARG A 25 2.74 -8.31 2.93
C ARG A 25 1.56 -8.78 3.79
N VAL A 26 0.32 -8.56 3.34
CA VAL A 26 -0.88 -9.10 4.02
C VAL A 26 -0.84 -10.63 4.05
N PHE A 27 -0.42 -11.27 2.96
CA PHE A 27 -0.30 -12.72 2.89
C PHE A 27 0.82 -13.27 3.80
N VAL A 28 1.97 -12.60 3.85
CA VAL A 28 3.10 -12.94 4.73
C VAL A 28 2.70 -12.85 6.21
N ASN A 29 1.97 -11.80 6.59
CA ASN A 29 1.40 -11.66 7.93
C ASN A 29 0.37 -12.77 8.22
N PHE A 30 -0.47 -13.12 7.25
CA PHE A 30 -1.45 -14.22 7.41
C PHE A 30 -0.78 -15.57 7.63
N LEU A 31 0.36 -15.83 6.98
CA LEU A 31 1.16 -17.05 7.16
C LEU A 31 2.01 -17.05 8.44
N MET A 32 1.92 -16.02 9.29
CA MET A 32 2.69 -15.88 10.53
C MET A 32 4.21 -15.98 10.31
N LEU A 33 4.71 -15.46 9.17
CA LEU A 33 6.14 -15.47 8.81
C LEU A 33 6.91 -14.29 9.46
N GLU A 34 6.58 -14.00 10.72
CA GLU A 34 7.17 -12.90 11.47
C GLU A 34 8.69 -13.10 11.64
N GLY A 35 9.46 -12.02 11.46
CA GLY A 35 10.91 -11.99 11.50
C GLY A 35 11.62 -12.50 10.24
N SER A 36 10.88 -12.94 9.22
CA SER A 36 11.47 -13.45 7.98
C SER A 36 12.14 -12.35 7.13
N PRO A 37 13.16 -12.68 6.32
CA PRO A 37 13.80 -11.68 5.43
C PRO A 37 12.82 -11.06 4.44
N ILE A 38 11.81 -11.83 4.00
CA ILE A 38 10.78 -11.35 3.08
C ILE A 38 9.85 -10.35 3.77
N GLU A 39 9.48 -10.57 5.02
CA GLU A 39 8.70 -9.62 5.79
C GLU A 39 9.46 -8.29 5.97
N GLN A 40 10.75 -8.36 6.35
CA GLN A 40 11.58 -7.17 6.51
C GLN A 40 11.73 -6.39 5.19
N PHE A 41 11.95 -7.11 4.09
CA PHE A 41 11.99 -6.49 2.76
C PHE A 41 10.68 -5.77 2.44
N LEU A 42 9.54 -6.46 2.59
CA LEU A 42 8.22 -5.88 2.32
C LEU A 42 7.93 -4.70 3.25
N TYR A 43 8.33 -4.79 4.52
CA TYR A 43 8.23 -3.70 5.48
C TYR A 43 8.96 -2.47 4.95
N VAL A 44 10.26 -2.57 4.67
CA VAL A 44 11.09 -1.43 4.24
C VAL A 44 10.55 -0.77 2.97
N PHE A 45 10.11 -1.55 1.98
CA PHE A 45 9.62 -1.01 0.71
C PHE A 45 8.22 -0.41 0.79
N THR A 46 7.34 -0.93 1.65
CA THR A 46 5.95 -0.47 1.73
C THR A 46 5.71 0.54 2.85
N GLU A 47 6.56 0.58 3.87
CA GLU A 47 6.40 1.43 5.04
C GLU A 47 6.30 2.94 4.73
N PRO A 48 7.04 3.52 3.77
CA PRO A 48 6.87 4.94 3.43
C PRO A 48 5.44 5.31 2.97
N VAL A 49 4.72 4.34 2.39
CA VAL A 49 3.32 4.52 1.94
C VAL A 49 2.33 4.16 3.05
N VAL A 50 2.64 3.15 3.88
CA VAL A 50 1.77 2.71 4.98
C VAL A 50 1.83 3.66 6.18
N SER A 51 3.01 4.16 6.54
CA SER A 51 3.25 5.04 7.69
C SER A 51 2.29 6.25 7.76
N PRO A 52 2.08 7.04 6.69
CA PRO A 52 1.15 8.17 6.74
C PRO A 52 -0.30 7.71 7.00
N VAL A 53 -0.70 6.56 6.44
CA VAL A 53 -2.03 5.97 6.70
C VAL A 53 -2.13 5.49 8.14
N ARG A 54 -1.13 4.77 8.64
CA ARG A 54 -1.04 4.32 10.03
C ARG A 54 -1.14 5.48 11.01
N ASN A 55 -0.39 6.55 10.76
CA ASN A 55 -0.40 7.75 11.60
C ASN A 55 -1.75 8.47 11.60
N LYS A 56 -2.55 8.33 10.53
CA LYS A 56 -3.91 8.88 10.48
C LYS A 56 -4.90 7.98 11.20
N LEU A 57 -4.80 6.66 11.03
CA LEU A 57 -5.65 5.69 11.73
C LEU A 57 -5.40 5.69 13.24
N ALA A 58 -4.14 5.79 13.67
CA ALA A 58 -3.77 5.85 15.08
C ALA A 58 -4.37 7.06 15.83
N LYS A 59 -4.74 8.13 15.11
CA LYS A 59 -5.43 9.30 15.70
C LYS A 59 -6.94 9.09 15.89
N SER A 60 -7.50 8.01 15.34
CA SER A 60 -8.90 7.67 15.52
C SER A 60 -9.04 6.77 16.76
N GLU A 61 -9.87 7.18 17.71
CA GLU A 61 -10.15 6.41 18.94
C GLU A 61 -10.58 4.96 18.63
N PHE A 62 -11.38 4.78 17.57
CA PHE A 62 -11.83 3.47 17.11
C PHE A 62 -10.67 2.54 16.73
N PHE A 63 -9.75 3.00 15.88
CA PHE A 63 -8.64 2.19 15.38
C PHE A 63 -7.51 2.07 16.40
N SER A 64 -7.34 3.03 17.31
CA SER A 64 -6.35 2.97 18.39
C SER A 64 -6.64 1.87 19.42
N SER A 65 -7.90 1.46 19.54
CA SER A 65 -8.34 0.42 20.49
C SER A 65 -8.16 -1.00 19.98
N ILE A 66 -7.80 -1.17 18.69
CA ILE A 66 -7.68 -2.48 18.06
C ILE A 66 -6.21 -2.93 18.12
N PRO A 67 -5.91 -4.12 18.68
CA PRO A 67 -4.54 -4.64 18.73
C PRO A 67 -3.96 -5.04 17.36
N ALA A 68 -4.80 -5.17 16.32
CA ALA A 68 -4.36 -5.53 14.97
C ALA A 68 -4.04 -4.29 14.14
N ASP A 69 -2.85 -4.27 13.52
CA ASP A 69 -2.47 -3.20 12.58
C ASP A 69 -3.20 -3.37 11.25
N PHE A 70 -4.37 -2.72 11.14
CA PHE A 70 -5.17 -2.66 9.91
C PHE A 70 -4.63 -1.66 8.87
N SER A 71 -3.52 -0.99 9.16
CA SER A 71 -3.01 0.09 8.31
C SER A 71 -2.58 -0.41 6.95
N VAL A 72 -2.03 -1.63 6.85
CA VAL A 72 -1.61 -2.21 5.57
C VAL A 72 -2.82 -2.48 4.67
N GLN A 73 -3.89 -3.06 5.23
CA GLN A 73 -5.14 -3.36 4.53
C GLN A 73 -5.85 -2.07 4.09
N PHE A 74 -5.89 -1.07 4.97
CA PHE A 74 -6.46 0.23 4.62
C PHE A 74 -5.63 0.93 3.54
N THR A 75 -4.30 0.88 3.64
CA THR A 75 -3.40 1.44 2.62
C THR A 75 -3.62 0.77 1.27
N LEU A 76 -3.83 -0.55 1.23
CA LEU A 76 -4.19 -1.27 0.00
C LEU A 76 -5.46 -0.73 -0.63
N ILE A 77 -6.52 -0.58 0.16
CA ILE A 77 -7.81 -0.09 -0.33
C ILE A 77 -7.65 1.32 -0.90
N VAL A 78 -6.95 2.21 -0.18
CA VAL A 78 -6.68 3.58 -0.64
C VAL A 78 -5.85 3.56 -1.92
N LEU A 79 -4.80 2.74 -2.00
CA LEU A 79 -3.93 2.65 -3.17
C LEU A 79 -4.68 2.13 -4.40
N MET A 80 -5.53 1.11 -4.24
CA MET A 80 -6.38 0.60 -5.32
C MET A 80 -7.38 1.66 -5.81
N PHE A 81 -7.94 2.45 -4.89
CA PHE A 81 -8.83 3.55 -5.26
C PHE A 81 -8.09 4.63 -6.06
N VAL A 82 -6.89 5.03 -5.62
CA VAL A 82 -6.03 5.98 -6.33
C VAL A 82 -5.65 5.44 -7.73
N TYR A 83 -5.26 4.17 -7.80
CA TYR A 83 -4.95 3.52 -9.08
C TYR A 83 -6.14 3.54 -10.03
N MET A 84 -7.34 3.17 -9.55
CA MET A 84 -8.56 3.16 -10.36
C MET A 84 -8.88 4.56 -10.91
N ILE A 85 -8.81 5.59 -10.07
CA ILE A 85 -9.03 6.98 -10.49
C ILE A 85 -8.05 7.37 -11.59
N LEU A 86 -6.76 7.15 -11.37
CA LEU A 86 -5.72 7.51 -12.34
C LEU A 86 -5.86 6.73 -13.65
N ALA A 87 -6.23 5.45 -13.59
CA ALA A 87 -6.45 4.61 -14.76
C ALA A 87 -7.66 5.08 -15.59
N ILE A 88 -8.72 5.58 -14.95
CA ILE A 88 -9.89 6.13 -15.66
C ILE A 88 -9.52 7.40 -16.43
N PHE A 89 -8.70 8.29 -15.85
CA PHE A 89 -8.27 9.53 -16.49
C PHE A 89 -7.20 9.35 -17.60
N GLN A 90 -6.80 8.10 -17.87
CA GLN A 90 -5.84 7.73 -18.92
C GLN A 90 -6.52 7.24 -20.21
N ILE A 91 -7.86 7.12 -20.20
CA ILE A 91 -8.73 6.88 -21.36
C ILE A 91 -9.02 8.20 -22.06
#